data_AF-G7VF19-F1
#
_entry.id   AF-G7VF19-F1
#
_cell.length_a   1.000
_cell.length_b   1.000
_cell.length_c   1.000
_cell.angle_alpha   90.00
_cell.angle_beta   90.00
_cell.angle_gamma   90.00
#
_symmetry.space_group_name_H-M   'P 1'
#
loop_
_entity.id
_entity.type
_entity.pdbx_description
1 polymer ?
#
loop_
_entity_poly.entity_id
_entity_poly.type
_entity_poly.pdbx_seq_one_letter_code
_entity_poly.pdbx_strand_id
1 'polypeptide(L)'
;MLDVKKLYDELRRYEQVKDEVVQTSIKVARLSKAVVYSTIRKDFASAERAMRDMEEAVAKLKRLLEEWPMFYGSATTGLQEYVEATALYKYLKEGRLPTREELGVDVYTYLMGIAEIAGELGRTATEELLRKEVEPARRLKEAVERLYLDLLALEPRDFELRKKVDYVGSQANWIIEKLFYATSCRREEGPPATP
;
A
#
# COMPACT_ATOMS: atom_id res chain seq x y z
N MET A 1 3.55 25.89 43.65
CA MET A 1 2.31 25.15 43.32
C MET A 1 2.06 25.31 41.82
N LEU A 2 1.51 24.32 41.12
CA LEU A 2 1.41 24.32 39.65
C LEU A 2 0.62 25.52 39.10
N ASP A 3 1.00 26.01 37.92
CA ASP A 3 0.21 26.98 37.15
C ASP A 3 -0.93 26.24 36.42
N VAL A 4 -2.03 26.02 37.14
CA VAL A 4 -3.14 25.17 36.68
C VAL A 4 -3.81 25.73 35.43
N LYS A 5 -3.95 27.05 35.31
CA LYS A 5 -4.63 27.65 34.15
C LYS A 5 -3.84 27.43 32.88
N LYS A 6 -2.53 27.72 32.92
CA LYS A 6 -1.65 27.50 31.77
C LYS A 6 -1.59 26.03 31.37
N LEU A 7 -1.43 25.13 32.33
CA LEU A 7 -1.39 23.69 32.07
C LEU A 7 -2.72 23.16 31.53
N TYR A 8 -3.86 23.70 31.97
CA TYR A 8 -5.16 23.34 31.43
C TYR A 8 -5.25 23.69 29.95
N ASP A 9 -4.90 24.92 29.55
CA ASP A 9 -4.95 25.38 28.16
C ASP A 9 -4.01 24.57 27.25
N GLU A 10 -2.79 24.28 27.73
CA GLU A 10 -1.81 23.43 27.02
C GLU A 10 -2.33 22.00 26.82
N LEU A 11 -2.94 21.40 27.85
CA LEU A 11 -3.51 20.06 27.78
C LEU A 11 -4.71 19.99 26.81
N ARG A 12 -5.59 20.99 26.82
CA ARG A 12 -6.72 21.05 25.88
C ARG A 12 -6.23 21.09 24.43
N ARG A 13 -5.20 21.91 24.15
CA ARG A 13 -4.59 21.97 22.81
C ARG A 13 -3.94 20.63 22.42
N TYR A 14 -3.20 20.02 23.33
CA TYR A 14 -2.57 18.71 23.12
C TYR A 14 -3.61 17.64 22.72
N GLU A 15 -4.70 17.54 23.47
CA GLU A 15 -5.76 16.55 23.22
C GLU A 15 -6.49 16.83 21.89
N GLN A 16 -6.79 18.10 21.60
CA GLN A 16 -7.41 18.48 20.34
C GLN A 16 -6.55 18.09 19.12
N VAL A 17 -5.24 18.35 19.18
CA VAL A 17 -4.33 17.99 18.08
C VAL A 17 -4.19 16.47 17.95
N LYS A 18 -4.13 15.74 19.07
CA LYS A 18 -4.11 14.28 19.06
C LYS A 18 -5.32 13.72 18.30
N ASP A 19 -6.51 14.21 18.63
CA ASP A 19 -7.74 13.79 17.96
C ASP A 19 -7.71 14.13 16.47
N GLU A 20 -7.22 15.32 16.12
CA GLU A 20 -7.07 15.73 14.72
C GLU A 20 -6.09 14.84 13.93
N VAL A 21 -4.96 14.45 14.52
CA VAL A 21 -4.01 13.50 13.93
C VAL A 21 -4.67 12.14 13.68
N VAL A 22 -5.39 11.60 14.67
CA VAL A 22 -6.09 10.31 14.55
C VAL A 22 -7.14 10.37 13.44
N GLN A 23 -7.99 11.40 13.43
CA GLN A 23 -9.04 11.54 12.42
C GLN A 23 -8.46 11.76 11.02
N THR A 24 -7.38 12.52 10.90
CA THR A 24 -6.69 12.73 9.62
C THR A 24 -6.05 11.43 9.13
N SER A 25 -5.42 10.65 10.01
CA SER A 25 -4.87 9.31 9.70
C SER A 25 -5.94 8.36 9.18
N ILE A 26 -7.12 8.29 9.83
CA ILE A 26 -8.26 7.48 9.36
C ILE A 26 -8.77 7.97 8.00
N LYS A 27 -8.83 9.30 7.77
CA LYS A 27 -9.20 9.88 6.48
C LYS A 27 -8.23 9.45 5.38
N VAL A 28 -6.91 9.51 5.64
CA VAL A 28 -5.87 9.06 4.71
C VAL A 28 -6.09 7.60 4.35
N ALA A 29 -6.21 6.72 5.34
CA ALA A 29 -6.46 5.30 5.14
C ALA A 29 -7.70 5.02 4.24
N ARG A 30 -8.81 5.70 4.53
CA ARG A 30 -10.03 5.58 3.71
C ARG A 30 -9.80 6.01 2.25
N LEU A 31 -9.04 7.07 2.02
CA LEU A 31 -8.73 7.57 0.68
C LEU A 31 -7.74 6.64 -0.05
N SER A 32 -6.75 6.09 0.66
CA SER A 32 -5.83 5.05 0.15
C SER A 32 -6.60 3.86 -0.43
N LYS A 33 -7.60 3.35 0.30
CA LYS A 33 -8.46 2.26 -0.20
C LYS A 33 -9.22 2.63 -1.47
N ALA A 34 -9.67 3.87 -1.61
CA ALA A 34 -10.32 4.34 -2.83
C ALA A 34 -9.35 4.41 -4.02
N VAL A 35 -8.11 4.85 -3.79
CA VAL A 35 -7.03 4.84 -4.79
C VAL A 35 -6.72 3.42 -5.22
N VAL A 36 -6.46 2.50 -4.28
CA VAL A 36 -6.17 1.08 -4.55
C VAL A 36 -7.28 0.45 -5.37
N TYR A 37 -8.54 0.58 -4.91
CA TYR A 37 -9.70 0.00 -5.59
C TYR A 37 -9.84 0.49 -7.03
N SER A 38 -9.72 1.80 -7.25
CA SER A 38 -9.84 2.41 -8.58
C SER A 38 -8.69 1.98 -9.50
N THR A 39 -7.48 1.90 -8.95
CA THR A 39 -6.27 1.50 -9.68
C THR A 39 -6.35 0.05 -10.17
N ILE A 40 -6.76 -0.89 -9.32
CA ILE A 40 -6.87 -2.31 -9.69
C ILE A 40 -7.90 -2.51 -10.81
N ARG A 41 -8.97 -1.71 -10.81
CA ARG A 41 -9.99 -1.71 -11.87
C ARG A 41 -9.58 -0.94 -13.12
N LYS A 42 -8.37 -0.38 -13.16
CA LYS A 42 -7.85 0.48 -14.24
C LYS A 42 -8.70 1.75 -14.47
N ASP A 43 -9.51 2.16 -13.49
CA ASP A 43 -10.20 3.46 -13.50
C ASP A 43 -9.26 4.55 -12.98
N PHE A 44 -8.28 4.91 -13.81
CA PHE A 44 -7.26 5.88 -13.44
C PHE A 44 -7.82 7.30 -13.26
N ALA A 45 -8.95 7.62 -13.90
CA ALA A 45 -9.60 8.91 -13.70
C ALA A 45 -10.15 9.05 -12.28
N SER A 46 -10.79 8.01 -11.74
CA SER A 46 -11.22 7.98 -10.33
C SER A 46 -10.02 7.88 -9.38
N ALA A 47 -9.02 7.09 -9.72
CA ALA A 47 -7.80 6.97 -8.91
C ALA A 47 -7.09 8.32 -8.75
N GLU A 48 -6.97 9.11 -9.83
CA GLU A 48 -6.35 10.44 -9.80
C GLU A 48 -7.12 11.46 -8.95
N ARG A 49 -8.45 11.37 -8.90
CA ARG A 49 -9.26 12.22 -8.01
C ARG A 49 -9.02 11.83 -6.55
N ALA A 50 -9.11 10.55 -6.23
CA ALA A 50 -8.86 10.04 -4.89
C ALA A 50 -7.42 10.31 -4.42
N MET A 51 -6.43 10.23 -5.33
CA MET A 51 -5.03 10.53 -5.06
C MET A 51 -4.84 11.99 -4.63
N ARG A 52 -5.48 12.93 -5.32
CA ARG A 52 -5.41 14.37 -4.95
C ARG A 52 -5.96 14.62 -3.55
N ASP A 53 -7.14 14.07 -3.25
CA ASP A 53 -7.75 14.21 -1.92
C ASP A 53 -6.88 13.56 -0.83
N MET A 54 -6.24 12.43 -1.14
CA MET A 54 -5.33 11.72 -0.25
C MET A 54 -4.07 12.53 0.03
N GLU A 55 -3.43 13.06 -1.01
CA GLU A 55 -2.22 13.88 -0.91
C GLU A 55 -2.46 15.15 -0.08
N GLU A 56 -3.63 15.79 -0.22
CA GLU A 56 -4.02 16.93 0.62
C GLU A 56 -4.14 16.52 2.09
N ALA A 57 -4.79 15.39 2.37
CA ALA A 57 -4.94 14.87 3.73
C ALA A 57 -3.58 14.47 4.35
N VAL A 58 -2.69 13.87 3.56
CA VAL A 58 -1.33 13.51 3.98
C VAL A 58 -0.49 14.75 4.23
N ALA A 59 -0.58 15.77 3.39
CA ALA A 59 0.13 17.04 3.61
C ALA A 59 -0.32 17.70 4.91
N LYS A 60 -1.62 17.67 5.22
CA LYS A 60 -2.13 18.12 6.52
C LYS A 60 -1.57 17.28 7.67
N LEU A 61 -1.61 15.95 7.54
CA LEU A 61 -1.12 15.03 8.56
C LEU A 61 0.36 15.27 8.88
N LYS A 62 1.20 15.41 7.85
CA LYS A 62 2.64 15.69 8.01
C LYS A 62 2.91 17.00 8.73
N ARG A 63 2.18 18.09 8.39
CA ARG A 63 2.30 19.36 9.11
C ARG A 63 1.97 19.22 10.60
N LEU A 64 0.92 18.46 10.93
CA LEU A 64 0.59 18.19 12.34
C LEU A 64 1.71 17.41 13.05
N LEU A 65 2.35 16.47 12.37
CA LEU A 65 3.45 15.67 12.93
C LEU A 65 4.77 16.45 13.05
N GLU A 66 5.00 17.44 12.18
CA GLU A 66 6.14 18.36 12.31
C GLU A 66 6.02 19.21 13.58
N GLU A 67 4.81 19.71 13.89
CA GLU A 67 4.56 20.49 15.10
C GLU A 67 4.42 19.59 16.35
N TRP A 68 3.84 18.39 16.20
CA TRP A 68 3.53 17.45 17.29
C TRP A 68 4.10 16.04 17.02
N PRO A 69 5.44 15.88 17.04
CA PRO A 69 6.11 14.63 16.65
C PRO A 69 5.78 13.43 17.55
N MET A 70 5.36 13.67 18.80
CA MET A 70 4.94 12.60 19.72
C MET A 70 3.71 11.81 19.24
N PHE A 71 2.93 12.36 18.29
CA PHE A 71 1.76 11.68 17.72
C PHE A 71 2.05 10.83 16.48
N TYR A 72 3.33 10.66 16.09
CA TYR A 72 3.69 9.86 14.92
C TYR A 72 3.10 8.46 14.94
N GLY A 73 3.11 7.79 16.10
CA GLY A 73 2.53 6.46 16.27
C GLY A 73 1.03 6.38 15.96
N SER A 74 0.29 7.49 16.12
CA SER A 74 -1.14 7.57 15.77
C SER A 74 -1.38 7.78 14.28
N ALA A 75 -0.36 8.23 13.54
CA ALA A 75 -0.40 8.45 12.10
C ALA A 75 0.12 7.25 11.28
N THR A 76 0.84 6.31 11.91
CA THR A 76 1.55 5.21 11.24
C THR A 76 0.67 4.44 10.25
N THR A 77 -0.54 4.04 10.66
CA THR A 77 -1.44 3.27 9.78
C THR A 77 -1.82 4.06 8.52
N GLY A 78 -2.25 5.32 8.68
CA GLY A 78 -2.58 6.17 7.53
C GLY A 78 -1.38 6.40 6.61
N LEU A 79 -0.19 6.60 7.17
CA LEU A 79 1.03 6.79 6.37
C LEU A 79 1.47 5.52 5.63
N GLN A 80 1.31 4.33 6.24
CA GLN A 80 1.57 3.06 5.57
C GLN A 80 0.58 2.82 4.42
N GLU A 81 -0.72 3.03 4.66
CA GLU A 81 -1.74 2.91 3.60
C GLU A 81 -1.51 3.95 2.48
N TYR A 82 -1.00 5.14 2.79
CA TYR A 82 -0.59 6.14 1.79
C TYR A 82 0.56 5.63 0.91
N VAL A 83 1.60 5.04 1.52
CA VAL A 83 2.73 4.45 0.79
C VAL A 83 2.24 3.35 -0.15
N GLU A 84 1.45 2.41 0.36
CA GLU A 84 0.88 1.30 -0.40
C GLU A 84 0.08 1.80 -1.61
N ALA A 85 -0.88 2.70 -1.39
CA ALA A 85 -1.76 3.21 -2.44
C ALA A 85 -0.98 3.97 -3.52
N THR A 86 -0.02 4.81 -3.11
CA THR A 86 0.80 5.59 -4.05
C THR A 86 1.74 4.69 -4.84
N ALA A 87 2.35 3.71 -4.18
CA ALA A 87 3.24 2.75 -4.81
C ALA A 87 2.51 1.86 -5.82
N LEU A 88 1.34 1.33 -5.46
CA LEU A 88 0.51 0.54 -6.37
C LEU A 88 0.08 1.35 -7.60
N TYR A 89 -0.41 2.56 -7.39
CA TYR A 89 -0.82 3.45 -8.49
C TYR A 89 0.33 3.74 -9.45
N LYS A 90 1.49 4.16 -8.93
CA LYS A 90 2.66 4.45 -9.75
C LYS A 90 3.20 3.20 -10.44
N TYR A 91 3.18 2.05 -9.76
CA TYR A 91 3.64 0.82 -10.38
C TYR A 91 2.75 0.40 -11.56
N LEU A 92 1.43 0.38 -11.37
CA LEU A 92 0.50 -0.05 -12.42
C LEU A 92 0.35 0.97 -13.56
N LYS A 93 0.58 2.26 -13.31
CA LYS A 93 0.48 3.32 -14.32
C LYS A 93 1.81 3.67 -15.00
N GLU A 94 2.89 3.74 -14.23
CA GLU A 94 4.20 4.25 -14.67
C GLU A 94 5.28 3.15 -14.72
N GLY A 95 5.03 1.96 -14.17
CA GLY A 95 6.00 0.85 -14.15
C GLY A 95 7.13 1.03 -13.15
N ARG A 96 6.97 1.89 -12.14
CA ARG A 96 7.99 2.16 -11.11
C ARG A 96 7.39 2.27 -9.71
N LEU A 97 8.21 2.00 -8.69
CA LEU A 97 7.89 2.36 -7.31
C LEU A 97 8.36 3.81 -7.03
N PRO A 98 7.61 4.56 -6.21
CA PRO A 98 8.09 5.83 -5.68
C PRO A 98 9.23 5.59 -4.67
N THR A 99 10.15 6.54 -4.59
CA THR A 99 11.17 6.56 -3.55
C THR A 99 10.58 7.02 -2.21
N ARG A 100 11.25 6.68 -1.11
CA ARG A 100 10.88 7.17 0.22
C ARG A 100 10.90 8.70 0.30
N GLU A 101 11.86 9.32 -0.38
CA GLU A 101 12.05 10.77 -0.45
C GLU A 101 10.89 11.44 -1.21
N GLU A 102 10.45 10.87 -2.34
CA GLU A 102 9.24 11.33 -3.05
C GLU A 102 8.01 11.28 -2.14
N LEU A 103 7.90 10.24 -1.29
CA LEU A 103 6.77 10.07 -0.37
C LEU A 103 6.92 10.83 0.94
N GLY A 104 8.11 11.36 1.27
CA GLY A 104 8.38 12.10 2.50
C GLY A 104 7.96 11.37 3.78
N VAL A 105 8.32 10.09 3.91
CA VAL A 105 8.08 9.26 5.12
C VAL A 105 9.39 8.68 5.66
N ASP A 106 9.37 8.14 6.88
CA ASP A 106 10.52 7.43 7.43
C ASP A 106 10.73 6.05 6.77
N VAL A 107 11.92 5.47 6.96
CA VAL A 107 12.31 4.19 6.34
C VAL A 107 11.42 3.03 6.75
N TYR A 108 11.01 2.96 8.02
CA TYR A 108 10.20 1.87 8.52
C TYR A 108 8.78 1.94 7.96
N THR A 109 8.15 3.12 7.99
CA THR A 109 6.83 3.35 7.38
C THR A 109 6.83 3.05 5.87
N TYR A 110 7.89 3.45 5.16
CA TYR A 110 8.05 3.13 3.75
C TYR A 110 8.13 1.62 3.50
N LEU A 111 9.02 0.90 4.18
CA LEU A 111 9.19 -0.54 3.97
C LEU A 111 7.94 -1.34 4.34
N MET A 112 7.25 -0.94 5.42
CA MET A 112 5.99 -1.56 5.83
C MET A 112 4.90 -1.38 4.76
N GLY A 113 4.72 -0.17 4.22
CA GLY A 113 3.75 0.09 3.16
C GLY A 113 4.12 -0.55 1.81
N ILE A 114 5.42 -0.59 1.48
CA ILE A 114 5.91 -1.24 0.27
C ILE A 114 5.68 -2.76 0.31
N ALA A 115 5.81 -3.41 1.47
CA ALA A 115 5.53 -4.83 1.58
C ALA A 115 4.04 -5.17 1.33
N GLU A 116 3.12 -4.28 1.70
CA GLU A 116 1.68 -4.51 1.48
C GLU A 116 1.28 -4.52 0.00
N ILE A 117 2.04 -3.84 -0.88
CA ILE A 117 1.71 -3.80 -2.31
C ILE A 117 1.67 -5.20 -2.93
N ALA A 118 2.42 -6.15 -2.37
CA ALA A 118 2.47 -7.53 -2.86
C ALA A 118 1.08 -8.19 -2.86
N GLY A 119 0.26 -7.90 -1.85
CA GLY A 119 -1.12 -8.37 -1.77
C GLY A 119 -1.99 -7.79 -2.88
N GLU A 120 -1.86 -6.48 -3.14
CA GLU A 120 -2.64 -5.82 -4.18
C GLU A 120 -2.16 -6.14 -5.61
N LEU A 121 -0.86 -6.41 -5.80
CA LEU A 121 -0.35 -6.99 -7.05
C LEU A 121 -0.88 -8.40 -7.28
N GLY A 122 -0.99 -9.22 -6.22
CA GLY A 122 -1.65 -10.52 -6.30
C GLY A 122 -3.14 -10.40 -6.64
N ARG A 123 -3.85 -9.47 -6.01
CA ARG A 123 -5.24 -9.17 -6.35
C ARG A 123 -5.37 -8.75 -7.81
N THR A 124 -4.49 -7.87 -8.28
CA THR A 124 -4.44 -7.43 -9.69
C THR A 124 -4.17 -8.61 -10.62
N ALA A 125 -3.24 -9.51 -10.28
CA ALA A 125 -2.96 -10.70 -11.07
C ALA A 125 -4.19 -11.60 -11.17
N THR A 126 -4.97 -11.73 -10.10
CA THR A 126 -6.23 -12.46 -10.11
C THR A 126 -7.24 -11.84 -11.07
N GLU A 127 -7.39 -10.51 -11.05
CA GLU A 127 -8.27 -9.78 -11.97
C GLU A 127 -7.86 -9.97 -13.44
N GLU A 128 -6.56 -9.98 -13.75
CA GLU A 128 -6.07 -10.30 -15.10
C GLU A 128 -6.36 -11.76 -15.49
N LEU A 129 -6.15 -12.72 -14.59
CA LEU A 129 -6.47 -14.12 -14.85
C LEU A 129 -7.97 -14.36 -15.08
N LEU A 130 -8.84 -13.66 -14.35
CA LEU A 130 -10.29 -13.69 -14.58
C LEU A 130 -10.66 -13.16 -15.98
N ARG A 131 -9.89 -12.21 -16.52
CA ARG A 131 -10.01 -11.72 -17.91
C ARG A 131 -9.35 -12.64 -18.94
N LYS A 132 -8.88 -13.82 -18.51
CA LYS A 132 -8.11 -14.77 -19.32
C LYS A 132 -6.74 -14.25 -19.79
N GLU A 133 -6.20 -13.20 -19.16
CA GLU A 133 -4.90 -12.60 -19.49
C GLU A 133 -3.77 -13.18 -18.63
N VAL A 134 -3.03 -14.16 -19.18
CA VAL A 134 -1.97 -14.88 -18.43
C VAL A 134 -0.68 -14.07 -18.34
N GLU A 135 -0.25 -13.46 -19.44
CA GLU A 135 1.03 -12.76 -19.49
C GLU A 135 1.10 -11.52 -18.58
N PRO A 136 0.04 -10.69 -18.46
CA PRO A 136 0.00 -9.65 -17.43
C PRO A 136 0.14 -10.20 -16.01
N ALA A 137 -0.53 -11.32 -15.68
CA ALA A 137 -0.42 -11.95 -14.37
C ALA A 137 0.99 -12.51 -14.11
N ARG A 138 1.66 -13.06 -15.12
CA ARG A 138 3.06 -13.51 -15.04
C ARG A 138 4.00 -12.36 -14.71
N ARG A 139 3.85 -11.20 -15.37
CA ARG A 139 4.66 -10.00 -15.07
C ARG A 139 4.44 -9.48 -13.65
N LEU A 140 3.22 -9.55 -13.14
CA LEU A 140 2.92 -9.17 -11.75
C LEU A 140 3.59 -10.12 -10.75
N LYS A 141 3.58 -11.42 -11.03
CA LYS A 141 4.32 -12.42 -10.23
C LYS A 141 5.82 -12.10 -10.17
N GLU A 142 6.44 -11.84 -11.32
CA GLU A 142 7.87 -11.50 -11.41
C GLU A 142 8.21 -10.25 -10.60
N ALA A 143 7.30 -9.26 -10.60
CA ALA A 143 7.46 -8.05 -9.80
C ALA A 143 7.44 -8.33 -8.29
N VAL A 144 6.51 -9.18 -7.83
CA VAL A 144 6.41 -9.57 -6.41
C VAL A 144 7.64 -10.38 -5.98
N GLU A 145 8.17 -11.27 -6.82
CA GLU A 145 9.40 -11.99 -6.52
C GLU A 145 10.61 -11.07 -6.45
N ARG A 146 10.74 -10.12 -7.38
CA ARG A 146 11.81 -9.13 -7.32
C ARG A 146 11.71 -8.31 -6.03
N LEU A 147 10.51 -7.87 -5.67
CA LEU A 147 10.27 -7.16 -4.42
C LEU A 147 10.67 -8.00 -3.20
N TYR A 148 10.34 -9.29 -3.19
CA TYR A 148 10.73 -10.20 -2.12
C TYR A 148 12.26 -10.28 -1.98
N LEU A 149 12.99 -10.44 -3.09
CA LEU A 149 14.45 -10.48 -3.08
C LEU A 149 15.07 -9.16 -2.63
N ASP A 150 14.54 -8.03 -3.10
CA ASP A 150 14.99 -6.69 -2.70
C ASP A 150 14.79 -6.49 -1.19
N LEU A 151 13.65 -6.89 -0.63
CA LEU A 151 13.37 -6.80 0.81
C LEU A 151 14.21 -7.77 1.65
N LEU A 152 14.48 -8.97 1.14
CA LEU A 152 15.33 -9.96 1.81
C LEU A 152 16.77 -9.47 1.91
N ALA A 153 17.27 -8.80 0.86
CA ALA A 153 18.62 -8.22 0.82
C ALA A 153 18.85 -7.10 1.85
N LEU A 154 17.78 -6.53 2.42
CA LEU A 154 17.88 -5.54 3.50
C LEU A 154 18.21 -6.16 4.87
N GLU A 155 18.18 -7.50 4.98
CA GLU A 155 18.44 -8.26 6.21
C GLU A 155 17.67 -7.68 7.43
N PRO A 156 16.33 -7.56 7.36
CA PRO A 156 15.56 -6.93 8.41
C PRO A 156 15.69 -7.70 9.73
N ARG A 157 16.03 -6.99 10.80
CA ARG A 157 16.11 -7.56 12.16
C ARG A 157 14.80 -7.40 12.92
N ASP A 158 14.04 -6.36 12.60
CA ASP A 158 12.73 -6.12 13.17
C ASP A 158 11.80 -7.32 12.90
N PHE A 159 10.99 -7.67 13.89
CA PHE A 159 10.14 -8.86 13.83
C PHE A 159 8.94 -8.68 12.90
N GLU A 160 8.29 -7.51 12.94
CA GLU A 160 7.12 -7.25 12.11
C GLU A 160 7.52 -7.05 10.65
N LEU A 161 8.64 -6.38 10.38
CA LEU A 161 9.16 -6.27 9.02
C LEU A 161 9.54 -7.64 8.45
N ARG A 162 10.17 -8.53 9.23
CA ARG A 162 10.44 -9.91 8.79
C ARG A 162 9.18 -10.66 8.40
N LYS A 163 8.12 -10.60 9.22
CA LYS A 163 6.82 -11.18 8.87
C LYS A 163 6.26 -10.61 7.56
N LYS A 164 6.43 -9.31 7.33
CA LYS A 164 6.01 -8.67 6.08
C LYS A 164 6.82 -9.16 4.88
N VAL A 165 8.13 -9.38 5.03
CA VAL A 165 8.95 -10.00 3.98
C VAL A 165 8.48 -11.43 3.67
N ASP A 166 8.22 -12.24 4.70
CA ASP A 166 7.68 -13.59 4.53
C ASP A 166 6.29 -13.56 3.86
N TYR A 167 5.47 -12.57 4.21
CA TYR A 167 4.18 -12.34 3.56
C TYR A 167 4.34 -12.05 2.05
N VAL A 168 5.30 -11.21 1.64
CA VAL A 168 5.56 -10.97 0.20
C VAL A 168 5.93 -12.27 -0.51
N GLY A 169 6.78 -13.11 0.09
CA GLY A 169 7.11 -14.43 -0.44
C GLY A 169 5.87 -15.33 -0.58
N SER A 170 4.96 -15.30 0.39
CA SER A 170 3.70 -16.04 0.33
C SER A 170 2.81 -15.57 -0.83
N GLN A 171 2.80 -14.27 -1.15
CA GLN A 171 2.01 -13.72 -2.26
C GLN A 171 2.57 -14.19 -3.61
N ALA A 172 3.90 -14.26 -3.78
CA ALA A 172 4.51 -14.81 -4.99
C ALA A 172 4.05 -16.26 -5.23
N ASN A 173 4.13 -17.11 -4.21
CA ASN A 173 3.68 -18.51 -4.28
C ASN A 173 2.20 -18.63 -4.63
N TRP A 174 1.36 -17.79 -4.03
CA TRP A 174 -0.07 -17.77 -4.31
C TRP A 174 -0.38 -17.38 -5.76
N ILE A 175 0.33 -16.40 -6.34
CA ILE A 175 0.16 -16.05 -7.77
C ILE A 175 0.63 -17.21 -8.68
N ILE A 176 1.74 -17.87 -8.33
CA ILE A 176 2.26 -19.04 -9.06
C ILE A 176 1.23 -20.14 -9.13
N GLU A 177 0.60 -20.49 -8.00
CA GLU A 177 -0.43 -21.53 -7.93
C GLU A 177 -1.61 -21.18 -8.86
N LYS A 178 -2.09 -19.93 -8.83
CA LYS A 178 -3.17 -19.47 -9.72
C LYS A 178 -2.79 -19.53 -11.20
N LEU A 179 -1.56 -19.14 -11.53
CA LEU A 179 -1.03 -19.25 -12.90
C LEU A 179 -0.98 -20.72 -13.35
N PHE A 180 -0.57 -21.63 -12.49
CA PHE A 180 -0.54 -23.06 -12.78
C PHE A 180 -1.93 -23.60 -13.10
N TYR A 181 -2.96 -23.30 -12.29
CA TYR A 181 -4.33 -23.72 -12.59
C TYR A 181 -4.87 -23.06 -13.87
N ALA A 182 -4.67 -21.75 -14.04
CA ALA A 182 -5.16 -21.02 -15.19
C ALA A 182 -4.55 -21.48 -16.53
N THR A 183 -3.33 -22.04 -16.51
CA THR A 183 -2.64 -22.56 -17.70
C THR A 183 -2.91 -24.05 -17.93
N SER A 184 -3.05 -24.84 -16.85
CA SER A 184 -3.32 -26.28 -16.93
C SER A 184 -4.76 -26.58 -17.35
N CYS A 185 -5.76 -25.89 -16.79
CA CYS A 185 -7.17 -26.09 -17.15
C CYS A 185 -7.51 -25.61 -18.57
N ARG A 186 -6.72 -24.70 -19.17
CA ARG A 186 -6.92 -24.27 -20.57
C ARG A 186 -6.58 -25.32 -21.60
N ARG A 187 -5.80 -26.35 -21.25
CA ARG A 187 -5.44 -27.41 -22.21
C ARG A 187 -6.60 -28.35 -22.56
N GLU A 188 -7.70 -28.31 -21.80
CA GLU A 188 -8.88 -29.17 -22.05
C GLU A 188 -9.91 -28.55 -23.01
N GLU A 189 -9.83 -27.25 -23.31
CA GLU A 189 -10.61 -26.61 -24.38
C GLU A 189 -9.87 -26.72 -25.73
N GLY A 190 -9.67 -27.95 -26.22
CA GLY A 190 -9.25 -28.19 -27.61
C GLY A 190 -10.32 -27.74 -28.62
N PRO A 191 -9.97 -27.49 -29.90
CA PRO A 191 -10.94 -27.05 -30.90
C PRO A 191 -12.12 -28.04 -30.97
N PRO A 192 -13.37 -27.55 -31.19
CA PRO A 192 -14.52 -28.43 -31.31
C PRO A 192 -14.21 -29.48 -32.37
N ALA A 193 -14.48 -30.75 -32.06
CA ALA A 193 -14.38 -31.83 -33.03
C ALA A 193 -15.17 -31.42 -34.27
N THR A 194 -14.45 -31.18 -35.37
CA THR A 194 -15.08 -30.93 -36.67
C THR A 194 -15.98 -32.13 -37.00
N PRO A 195 -17.20 -31.87 -37.53
CA PRO A 195 -18.21 -32.91 -37.75
C PRO A 195 -17.78 -33.97 -38.77
#